data_AF-A0A3B8HDL6-F1
#
_entry.id   AF-A0A3B8HDL6-F1
#
_cell.length_a   1.000
_cell.length_b   1.000
_cell.length_c   1.000
_cell.angle_alpha   90.00
_cell.angle_beta   90.00
_cell.angle_gamma   90.00
#
_symmetry.space_group_name_H-M   'P 1'
#
loop_
_entity.id
_entity.type
_entity.pdbx_description
1 polymer ?
#
loop_
_entity_poly.entity_id
_entity_poly.type
_entity_poly.pdbx_seq_one_letter_code
_entity_poly.pdbx_strand_id
1 'polypeptide(L)' 'MKTKRYRDYNAYLRGLYGCRVQKITLDAGFTCPNRDGT' A
#
# COMPACT_ATOMS: atom_id res chain seq x y z
N MET A 1 -19.69 20.11 7.58
CA MET A 1 -18.45 19.55 7.00
C MET A 1 -17.70 18.79 8.09
N LYS A 2 -17.60 17.46 8.00
CA LYS A 2 -17.00 16.64 9.08
C LYS A 2 -15.48 16.69 8.95
N THR A 3 -14.79 17.29 9.92
CA THR A 3 -13.32 17.35 9.94
C THR A 3 -12.76 15.94 10.14
N LYS A 4 -12.02 15.42 9.16
CA LYS A 4 -11.33 14.13 9.29
C LYS A 4 -10.22 14.29 10.33
N ARG A 5 -10.29 13.52 11.42
CA ARG A 5 -9.25 13.51 12.48
C ARG A 5 -7.99 12.74 12.10
N TYR A 6 -8.05 11.97 11.03
CA TYR A 6 -6.93 11.21 10.50
C TYR A 6 -6.76 11.50 9.01
N ARG A 7 -5.50 11.44 8.58
CA ARG A 7 -5.13 11.55 7.18
C ARG A 7 -5.05 10.14 6.61
N ASP A 8 -5.90 9.81 5.64
CA ASP A 8 -5.80 8.51 4.98
C ASP A 8 -4.48 8.40 4.21
N TYR A 9 -4.01 7.17 4.03
CA TYR A 9 -2.70 6.91 3.44
C TYR A 9 -2.56 7.52 2.04
N ASN A 10 -3.63 7.57 1.26
CA ASN A 10 -3.64 8.19 -0.06
C ASN A 10 -3.46 9.72 0.03
N ALA A 11 -4.17 10.39 0.95
CA ALA A 11 -3.97 11.81 1.22
C ALA A 11 -2.56 12.14 1.78
N TYR A 12 -1.97 11.24 2.57
CA TYR A 12 -0.58 11.35 3.00
C TYR A 12 0.38 11.31 1.81
N LEU A 13 0.32 10.25 1.01
CA LEU A 13 1.19 10.04 -0.16
C LEU A 13 1.07 11.15 -1.20
N ARG A 14 -0.15 11.62 -1.50
CA ARG A 14 -0.34 12.75 -2.43
C ARG A 14 0.35 14.03 -1.99
N GLY A 15 0.40 14.30 -0.68
CA GLY A 15 1.12 15.46 -0.17
C GLY A 15 2.64 15.28 -0.17
N LEU A 16 3.13 14.04 -0.05
CA LEU A 16 4.56 13.75 -0.08
C LEU A 16 5.14 13.80 -1.50
N TYR A 17 4.41 13.24 -2.49
CA TYR A 17 4.90 13.08 -3.86
C TYR A 17 4.30 14.08 -4.87
N GLY A 18 3.34 14.91 -4.45
CA GLY A 18 2.67 15.88 -5.33
C GLY A 18 1.77 15.26 -6.40
N CYS A 19 1.61 13.93 -6.41
CA CYS A 19 0.84 13.21 -7.43
C CYS A 19 0.08 12.01 -6.84
N ARG A 20 -0.83 11.43 -7.63
CA ARG A 20 -1.61 10.26 -7.22
C ARG A 20 -0.73 8.99 -7.26
N VAL A 21 -0.29 8.53 -6.10
CA VAL A 21 0.48 7.27 -5.98
C VAL A 21 -0.44 6.06 -6.17
N GLN A 22 -0.04 5.14 -7.07
CA GLN A 22 -0.72 3.86 -7.28
C GLN A 22 0.02 2.74 -6.56
N LYS A 23 -0.72 1.78 -6.02
CA LYS A 23 -0.17 0.54 -5.51
C LYS A 23 -0.27 -0.50 -6.61
N ILE A 24 0.87 -1.04 -7.02
CA ILE A 24 0.96 -2.13 -8.00
C ILE A 24 1.33 -3.38 -7.20
N THR A 25 0.48 -4.40 -7.28
CA THR A 25 0.79 -5.70 -6.69
C THR A 25 1.80 -6.41 -7.57
N LEU A 26 2.92 -6.82 -6.99
CA LEU A 26 3.92 -7.64 -7.65
C LEU A 26 3.89 -9.02 -7.00
N ASP A 27 3.76 -10.04 -7.83
CA ASP A 27 4.02 -11.41 -7.43
C ASP A 27 5.51 -11.69 -7.66
N ALA A 28 6.23 -11.99 -6.59
CA ALA A 28 7.65 -12.27 -6.63
C ALA A 28 7.95 -13.77 -6.83
N GLY A 29 6.93 -14.62 -6.96
CA GLY A 29 7.10 -16.07 -7.11
C GLY A 29 7.67 -16.75 -5.86
N PHE A 30 7.62 -16.09 -4.71
CA PHE A 30 8.08 -16.68 -3.45
C PHE A 30 7.08 -17.72 -2.96
N THR A 31 7.60 -18.90 -2.65
CA THR A 31 6.88 -19.96 -1.95
C THR A 31 7.41 -20.04 -0.52
N CYS A 32 6.55 -20.43 0.41
CA CYS A 32 6.96 -20.66 1.80
C CYS A 32 7.26 -22.16 1.95
N PRO A 33 8.50 -22.57 2.25
CA PRO A 33 8.82 -23.99 2.41
C PRO A 33 7.98 -24.65 3.52
N ASN A 34 7.69 -23.89 4.59
CA ASN A 34 6.87 -24.36 5.72
C ASN A 34 5.36 -24.43 5.42
N ARG A 35 4.88 -23.86 4.31
CA ARG A 35 3.46 -23.88 3.91
C ARG A 35 3.22 -24.76 2.68
N ASP A 36 4.14 -24.69 1.72
CA ASP A 36 4.03 -25.28 0.39
C ASP A 36 4.80 -26.62 0.30
N GLY A 37 5.52 -27.01 1.35
CA GLY A 37 5.97 -28.39 1.58
C GLY A 37 7.25 -28.80 0.85
N THR A 38 8.29 -27.96 0.89
CA THR A 38 9.66 -28.40 0.51
C THR A 38 10.42 -28.88 1.73
#